data_AF-A0A3M1JBA4-F1
#
_entry.id   AF-A0A3M1JBA4-F1
#
_cell.length_a   1.000
_cell.length_b   1.000
_cell.length_c   1.000
_cell.angle_alpha   90.00
_cell.angle_beta   90.00
_cell.angle_gamma   90.00
#
_symmetry.space_group_name_H-M   'P 1'
#
loop_
_entity.id
_entity.type
_entity.pdbx_description
1 polymer ?
#
loop_
_entity_poly.entity_id
_entity_poly.type
_entity_poly.pdbx_seq_one_letter_code
_entity_poly.pdbx_strand_id
1 'polypeptide(L)' 'MKRQLIKRKLLRTRISLEQTLKQILNINRKRRFLSSMPEPDRAQAALEAELRILNQTASNQAQLLKQLEQQLELEQA' A
#
# COMPACT_ATOMS: atom_id res chain seq x y z
N MET A 1 -27.56 4.98 6.89
CA MET A 1 -27.06 4.18 5.74
C MET A 1 -25.69 4.65 5.26
N LYS A 2 -25.52 5.92 4.85
CA LYS A 2 -24.28 6.49 4.27
C LYS A 2 -23.05 6.36 5.17
N ARG A 3 -23.15 6.70 6.47
CA ARG A 3 -22.08 6.54 7.47
C ARG A 3 -21.51 5.12 7.56
N GLN A 4 -22.38 4.11 7.53
CA GLN A 4 -21.95 2.72 7.67
C GLN A 4 -21.23 2.21 6.42
N LEU A 5 -21.59 2.72 5.25
CA LEU A 5 -20.85 2.50 4.01
C LEU A 5 -19.45 3.13 4.07
N ILE A 6 -19.34 4.37 4.55
CA ILE A 6 -18.04 5.05 4.73
C ILE A 6 -17.15 4.26 5.70
N LYS A 7 -17.67 3.85 6.86
CA LYS A 7 -16.93 3.01 7.83
C LYS A 7 -16.45 1.69 7.22
N ARG A 8 -17.29 1.00 6.44
CA ARG A 8 -16.91 -0.25 5.76
C ARG A 8 -15.81 -0.01 4.72
N LYS A 9 -15.92 1.07 3.94
CA LYS A 9 -14.91 1.43 2.94
C LYS A 9 -13.59 1.84 3.59
N LEU A 10 -13.64 2.56 4.71
CA LEU A 10 -12.48 2.92 5.51
C LEU A 10 -11.75 1.68 6.02
N LEU A 11 -12.48 0.74 6.62
CA LEU A 11 -11.91 -0.52 7.12
C LEU A 11 -11.23 -1.32 5.99
N ARG A 12 -11.91 -1.46 4.84
CA ARG A 12 -11.34 -2.16 3.67
C ARG A 12 -10.07 -1.47 3.17
N THR A 13 -10.10 -0.15 3.04
CA THR A 13 -8.94 0.65 2.58
C THR A 13 -7.75 0.50 3.54
N ARG A 14 -8.00 0.48 4.85
CA ARG A 14 -6.97 0.25 5.88
C ARG A 14 -6.34 -1.14 5.76
N ILE A 15 -7.15 -2.18 5.59
CA ILE A 15 -6.67 -3.56 5.39
C ILE A 15 -5.82 -3.65 4.11
N SER A 16 -6.29 -3.08 3.00
CA SER A 16 -5.54 -3.07 1.74
C SER A 16 -4.22 -2.32 1.83
N LEU A 17 -4.19 -1.18 2.54
CA LEU A 17 -2.95 -0.44 2.81
C LEU A 17 -1.96 -1.29 3.61
N GLU A 18 -2.41 -1.94 4.68
CA GLU A 18 -1.56 -2.81 5.51
C GLU A 18 -0.96 -3.97 4.69
N GLN A 19 -1.76 -4.60 3.83
CA GLN A 19 -1.30 -5.67 2.93
C GLN A 19 -0.27 -5.15 1.93
N THR A 20 -0.49 -3.98 1.34
CA THR A 20 0.42 -3.36 0.37
C THR A 20 1.76 -3.02 1.04
N LEU A 21 1.74 -2.49 2.26
CA LEU A 21 2.95 -2.22 3.05
C LEU A 21 3.71 -3.51 3.37
N LYS A 22 3.01 -4.60 3.73
CA LYS A 22 3.64 -5.92 3.94
C LYS A 22 4.33 -6.43 2.67
N GLN A 23 3.71 -6.25 1.50
CA GLN A 23 4.31 -6.61 0.21
C GLN A 23 5.56 -5.78 -0.09
N ILE A 24 5.51 -4.46 0.11
CA ILE A 24 6.68 -3.57 -0.04
C ILE A 24 7.85 -4.03 0.85
N LEU A 25 7.58 -4.36 2.12
CA LEU A 25 8.60 -4.85 3.04
C LEU A 25 9.19 -6.19 2.57
N ASN A 26 8.35 -7.10 2.09
CA ASN A 26 8.79 -8.39 1.56
C ASN A 26 9.68 -8.21 0.32
N ILE A 27 9.34 -7.32 -0.61
CA ILE A 27 10.19 -7.05 -1.77
C ILE A 27 11.51 -6.41 -1.34
N ASN A 28 11.50 -5.47 -0.40
CA ASN A 28 12.74 -4.88 0.10
C ASN A 28 13.68 -5.93 0.72
N ARG A 29 13.13 -6.91 1.45
CA ARG A 29 13.89 -8.06 1.96
C ARG A 29 14.49 -8.90 0.81
N LYS A 30 13.68 -9.23 -0.21
CA LYS A 30 14.14 -9.97 -1.40
C LYS A 30 15.23 -9.21 -2.16
N ARG A 31 15.05 -7.90 -2.35
CA ARG A 31 16.03 -7.02 -3.03
C ARG A 31 17.36 -7.02 -2.31
N ARG A 32 17.36 -6.91 -0.97
CA ARG A 32 18.57 -6.97 -0.14
C ARG A 32 19.27 -8.33 -0.22
N PHE A 33 18.51 -9.41 -0.34
CA PHE A 33 19.08 -10.74 -0.52
C PHE A 33 19.74 -10.88 -1.91
N LEU A 34 19.02 -10.50 -2.98
CA LEU A 34 19.54 -10.58 -4.35
C LEU A 34 20.77 -9.70 -4.59
N SER A 35 20.86 -8.53 -3.96
CA SER A 35 22.06 -7.67 -4.06
C SER A 35 23.35 -8.32 -3.56
N SER A 36 23.29 -9.48 -2.89
CA SER A 36 24.45 -10.24 -2.45
C SER A 36 24.82 -11.41 -3.37
N MET A 37 24.06 -11.65 -4.45
CA MET A 37 24.32 -12.72 -5.42
C MET A 37 25.18 -12.22 -6.59
N PRO A 38 25.98 -13.11 -7.22
CA PRO A 38 26.60 -12.82 -8.52
C PRO A 38 25.50 -12.70 -9.59
N GLU A 39 25.52 -11.61 -10.37
CA GLU A 39 24.58 -11.29 -11.47
C GLU A 39 23.09 -11.09 -11.11
N PRO A 40 22.73 -10.07 -10.29
CA PRO A 40 21.35 -9.84 -9.86
C PRO A 40 20.47 -9.08 -10.88
N ASP A 41 21.05 -8.52 -11.94
CA ASP A 41 20.49 -7.39 -12.71
C ASP A 41 19.03 -7.57 -13.18
N ARG A 42 18.68 -8.72 -13.76
CA ARG A 42 17.31 -8.95 -14.25
C ARG A 42 16.29 -9.10 -13.12
N ALA A 43 16.65 -9.80 -12.05
CA ALA A 43 15.76 -10.00 -10.91
C ALA A 43 15.58 -8.70 -10.12
N GLN A 44 16.63 -7.89 -10.04
CA GLN A 44 16.60 -6.60 -9.35
C GLN A 44 15.73 -5.57 -10.08
N ALA A 45 15.84 -5.49 -11.41
CA ALA A 45 15.00 -4.62 -12.23
C ALA A 45 13.49 -4.97 -12.11
N ALA A 46 13.16 -6.26 -12.07
CA ALA A 46 11.79 -6.72 -11.87
C ALA A 46 11.23 -6.30 -10.49
N LEU A 47 12.02 -6.46 -9.43
CA LEU A 47 11.61 -6.03 -8.08
C LEU A 47 11.48 -4.51 -7.96
N GLU A 48 12.29 -3.73 -8.68
CA GLU A 48 12.16 -2.27 -8.70
C GLU A 48 10.88 -1.80 -9.38
N ALA A 49 10.52 -2.41 -10.52
CA ALA A 49 9.25 -2.14 -11.19
C ALA A 49 8.06 -2.48 -10.28
N GLU A 50 8.10 -3.64 -9.60
CA GLU A 50 7.07 -4.04 -8.64
C GLU A 50 6.98 -3.07 -7.45
N LEU A 51 8.13 -2.66 -6.87
CA LEU A 51 8.17 -1.67 -5.79
C LEU A 51 7.55 -0.33 -6.21
N ARG A 52 7.82 0.14 -7.42
CA ARG A 52 7.26 1.39 -7.93
C ARG A 52 5.73 1.34 -7.96
N ILE A 53 5.16 0.25 -8.45
CA ILE A 53 3.71 0.04 -8.51
C ILE A 53 3.11 -0.03 -7.11
N LEU A 54 3.73 -0.78 -6.19
CA LEU A 54 3.24 -0.92 -4.82
C LEU A 54 3.32 0.41 -4.06
N ASN A 55 4.38 1.20 -4.25
CA ASN A 55 4.51 2.52 -3.63
C ASN A 55 3.41 3.47 -4.12
N GLN A 56 3.12 3.49 -5.43
CA GLN A 56 2.02 4.28 -5.96
C GLN A 56 0.66 3.81 -5.40
N THR A 57 0.47 2.48 -5.31
CA THR A 57 -0.74 1.88 -4.75
C THR A 57 -0.94 2.27 -3.29
N ALA A 58 0.11 2.19 -2.47
CA ALA A 58 0.09 2.59 -1.07
C ALA A 58 -0.20 4.08 -0.92
N SER A 59 0.37 4.93 -1.78
CA SER A 59 0.08 6.37 -1.79
C SER A 59 -1.40 6.65 -2.07
N ASN A 60 -1.98 6.02 -3.09
CA ASN A 60 -3.39 6.17 -3.44
C ASN A 60 -4.31 5.68 -2.30
N GLN A 61 -3.98 4.54 -1.68
CA GLN A 61 -4.73 4.01 -0.55
C GLN A 61 -4.66 4.92 0.68
N ALA A 62 -3.50 5.51 0.97
CA ALA A 62 -3.33 6.46 2.07
C ALA A 62 -4.12 7.75 1.84
N GLN A 63 -4.12 8.29 0.61
CA GLN A 63 -4.94 9.43 0.24
C GLN A 63 -6.44 9.14 0.40
N LEU A 64 -6.90 7.98 -0.06
CA LEU A 64 -8.29 7.56 0.08
C LEU A 64 -8.67 7.37 1.56
N LEU A 65 -7.78 6.79 2.37
CA LEU A 65 -8.01 6.62 3.80
C LEU A 65 -8.25 7.98 4.48
N LYS A 66 -7.38 8.96 4.21
CA LYS A 66 -7.51 10.33 4.73
C LYS A 66 -8.82 11.00 4.32
N GLN A 67 -9.23 10.84 3.06
CA GLN A 67 -10.52 11.36 2.57
C GLN A 67 -11.71 10.72 3.29
N LEU A 68 -11.67 9.41 3.53
CA LEU A 68 -12.74 8.69 4.23
C LEU A 68 -12.80 9.07 5.72
N GLU A 69 -11.66 9.34 6.35
CA GLU A 69 -11.58 9.85 7.73
C GLU A 69 -12.23 11.24 7.83
N GLN A 70 -11.86 12.16 6.94
CA GLN A 70 -12.49 13.49 6.86
C GLN A 70 -14.00 13.42 6.58
N GLN A 71 -14.44 12.57 5.66
CA GLN A 71 -15.87 12.37 5.40
C GLN A 71 -16.62 11.83 6.62
N LEU A 72 -15.98 10.98 7.41
CA LEU A 72 -16.59 10.43 8.62
C LEU A 72 -16.71 11.48 9.72
N GLU A 73 -15.71 12.36 9.87
CA GLU A 73 -15.74 13.49 10.80
C GLU A 73 -16.85 14.49 10.45
N LEU A 74 -17.02 14.82 9.17
CA LEU A 74 -18.10 15.70 8.70
C LEU A 74 -19.50 15.14 8.94
N GLU A 75 -19.66 13.81 8.96
CA GLU A 75 -20.94 13.15 9.30
C GLU A 75 -21.10 12.95 10.83
N GLN A 76 -20.13 13.39 11.65
CA GLN A 76 -20.22 13.41 13.11
C GLN A 76 -20.54 14.81 13.68
N ALA A 77 -20.28 15.87 12.91
CA ALA A 77 -20.66 17.26 13.21
C ALA A 77 -22.13 17.53 12.86
#